data_AF-A0A3D0Y0C9-F1
#
_entry.id   AF-A0A3D0Y0C9-F1
#
_cell.length_a   1.000
_cell.length_b   1.000
_cell.length_c   1.000
_cell.angle_alpha   90.00
_cell.angle_beta   90.00
_cell.angle_gamma   90.00
#
_symmetry.space_group_name_H-M   'P 1'
#
loop_
_entity.id
_entity.type
_entity.pdbx_description
1 polymer ?
#
loop_
_entity_poly.entity_id
_entity_poly.type
_entity_poly.pdbx_seq_one_letter_code
_entity_poly.pdbx_strand_id
1 'polypeptide(L)'
;MGDLKLYDIDSTELNELIDSKRIELKHKNLEYKKLTDKVSEIMDDFPNVLALIEDNEVNSLNEEECKMLQKLIRLNMKMTTYEDREIFFLGARENYYYFKNLNLIN
;
A
#
# COMPACT_ATOMS: atom_id res chain seq x y z
N MET A 1 -25.26 -23.99 1.19
CA MET A 1 -23.83 -23.66 1.24
C MET A 1 -23.62 -22.61 0.17
N GLY A 2 -23.58 -21.33 0.56
CA GLY A 2 -23.31 -20.27 -0.42
C GLY A 2 -21.89 -20.41 -0.92
N ASP A 3 -21.67 -20.17 -2.21
CA ASP A 3 -20.34 -20.24 -2.82
C ASP A 3 -19.35 -19.38 -2.03
N LEU A 4 -18.38 -20.04 -1.40
CA LEU A 4 -17.34 -19.39 -0.62
C LEU A 4 -16.41 -18.71 -1.63
N LYS A 5 -16.62 -17.42 -1.90
CA LYS A 5 -15.77 -16.65 -2.80
C LYS A 5 -14.36 -16.57 -2.21
N LEU A 6 -13.43 -17.32 -2.79
CA LEU A 6 -12.00 -17.09 -2.62
C LEU A 6 -11.66 -15.78 -3.34
N TYR A 7 -10.93 -14.90 -2.66
CA TYR A 7 -10.44 -13.66 -3.27
C TYR A 7 -9.46 -14.01 -4.39
N ASP A 8 -9.81 -13.64 -5.62
CA ASP A 8 -8.85 -13.54 -6.70
C ASP A 8 -7.98 -12.29 -6.51
N ILE A 9 -6.80 -12.25 -7.13
CA ILE A 9 -5.89 -11.11 -7.09
C ILE A 9 -6.52 -9.84 -7.68
N ASP A 10 -7.45 -10.02 -8.63
CA ASP A 10 -8.25 -8.95 -9.23
C ASP A 10 -9.55 -8.65 -8.44
N SER A 11 -9.71 -9.21 -7.23
CA SER A 11 -10.90 -8.98 -6.41
C SER A 11 -10.90 -7.58 -5.82
N THR A 12 -11.94 -6.80 -6.14
CA THR A 12 -12.21 -5.50 -5.51
C THR A 12 -12.26 -5.62 -3.98
N GLU A 13 -12.85 -6.71 -3.46
CA GLU A 13 -12.99 -6.92 -2.01
C GLU A 13 -11.63 -7.11 -1.32
N LEU A 14 -10.68 -7.78 -1.98
CA LEU A 14 -9.31 -7.92 -1.47
C LEU A 14 -8.59 -6.56 -1.42
N ASN A 15 -8.72 -5.79 -2.49
CA ASN A 15 -8.11 -4.46 -2.57
C ASN A 15 -8.69 -3.52 -1.50
N GLU A 16 -10.01 -3.52 -1.31
CA GLU A 16 -10.68 -2.73 -0.26
C GLU A 16 -10.21 -3.13 1.16
N LEU A 17 -9.97 -4.42 1.43
CA LEU A 17 -9.44 -4.88 2.71
C LEU A 17 -8.00 -4.40 2.95
N ILE A 18 -7.15 -4.48 1.92
CA ILE A 18 -5.76 -3.99 2.00
C ILE A 18 -5.75 -2.47 2.20
N ASP A 19 -6.55 -1.72 1.45
CA ASP A 19 -6.63 -0.27 1.56
C ASP A 19 -7.16 0.17 2.93
N SER A 20 -8.15 -0.55 3.47
CA SER A 20 -8.62 -0.35 4.84
C SER A 20 -7.47 -0.51 5.85
N LYS A 21 -6.58 -1.50 5.65
CA LYS A 21 -5.40 -1.67 6.51
C LYS A 21 -4.40 -0.53 6.37
N ARG A 22 -4.17 -0.02 5.17
CA ARG A 22 -3.32 1.16 4.94
C ARG A 22 -3.88 2.41 5.63
N ILE A 23 -5.19 2.62 5.59
CA ILE A 23 -5.86 3.73 6.29
C ILE A 23 -5.69 3.57 7.80
N GLU A 24 -5.97 2.39 8.35
CA GLU A 24 -5.75 2.11 9.78
C GLU A 24 -4.30 2.37 10.19
N LEU A 25 -3.34 1.93 9.37
CA LEU A 25 -1.91 2.11 9.61
C LEU A 25 -1.53 3.60 9.64
N LYS A 26 -2.07 4.41 8.72
CA LYS A 26 -1.90 5.88 8.71
C LYS A 26 -2.42 6.56 9.98
N HIS A 27 -3.47 6.03 10.59
CA HIS A 27 -4.02 6.58 11.84
C HIS A 27 -3.28 6.09 13.09
N LYS A 28 -2.84 4.83 13.10
CA LYS A 28 -2.26 4.19 14.30
C LYS A 28 -0.76 4.36 14.42
N ASN A 29 -0.05 4.49 13.30
CA ASN A 29 1.40 4.53 13.26
C ASN A 29 1.90 5.91 12.83
N LEU A 30 2.42 6.68 13.80
CA LEU A 30 2.91 8.03 13.58
C LEU A 30 4.11 8.09 12.62
N GLU A 31 4.98 7.08 12.62
CA GLU A 31 6.12 7.03 11.71
C GLU A 31 5.67 6.75 10.28
N TYR A 32 4.73 5.84 10.09
CA TYR A 32 4.13 5.61 8.78
C TYR A 32 3.40 6.85 8.27
N LYS A 33 2.65 7.55 9.14
CA LYS A 33 2.03 8.84 8.79
C LYS A 33 3.05 9.87 8.32
N LYS A 34 4.16 10.04 9.04
CA LYS A 34 5.25 10.94 8.63
C LYS A 34 5.87 10.55 7.28
N LEU A 35 5.94 9.26 6.97
CA LEU A 35 6.40 8.80 5.66
C LEU A 35 5.38 9.17 4.58
N THR A 36 4.09 8.94 4.81
CA THR A 36 3.04 9.33 3.85
C THR A 36 3.03 10.83 3.60
N ASP A 37 3.18 11.64 4.65
CA ASP A 37 3.16 13.10 4.54
C ASP A 37 4.37 13.58 3.69
N LYS A 38 5.56 13.01 3.91
CA LYS A 38 6.76 13.33 3.09
C LYS A 38 6.65 12.88 1.64
N VAL A 39 5.95 11.78 1.37
CA VAL A 39 5.68 11.32 0.01
C VAL A 39 4.78 12.32 -0.69
N SER A 40 3.68 12.74 -0.05
CA SER A 40 2.79 13.77 -0.57
C SER A 40 3.50 15.09 -0.82
N GLU A 41 4.33 15.57 0.12
CA GLU A 41 5.14 16.80 -0.08
C GLU A 41 6.02 16.72 -1.33
N ILE A 42 6.71 15.60 -1.56
CA ILE A 42 7.56 15.44 -2.77
C ILE A 42 6.71 15.43 -4.04
N MET A 43 5.55 14.77 -4.01
CA MET A 43 4.66 14.71 -5.17
C MET A 43 4.07 16.08 -5.52
N ASP A 44 3.71 16.87 -4.51
CA ASP A 44 3.17 18.23 -4.68
C ASP A 44 4.24 19.21 -5.19
N ASP A 45 5.47 19.12 -4.67
CA ASP A 45 6.56 20.04 -4.99
C ASP A 45 7.23 19.73 -6.36
N PHE A 46 7.16 18.48 -6.83
CA PHE A 46 7.86 18.01 -8.03
C PHE A 46 6.90 17.39 -9.06
N PRO A 47 6.16 18.20 -9.83
CA PRO A 47 5.11 17.71 -10.74
C PRO A 47 5.61 16.79 -11.86
N ASN A 48 6.87 16.93 -12.31
CA ASN A 48 7.44 16.00 -13.28
C ASN A 48 7.75 14.62 -12.68
N VAL A 49 8.07 14.57 -11.38
CA VAL A 49 8.20 13.30 -10.65
C VAL A 49 6.82 12.68 -10.47
N LEU A 50 5.80 13.48 -10.17
CA LEU A 50 4.41 13.01 -10.10
C LEU A 50 3.93 12.43 -11.44
N ALA A 51 4.10 13.17 -12.55
CA ALA A 51 3.70 12.74 -13.90
C ALA A 51 4.41 11.44 -14.32
N LEU A 52 5.69 11.28 -13.99
CA LEU A 52 6.40 10.02 -14.23
C LEU A 52 5.78 8.85 -13.46
N ILE A 53 5.33 9.07 -12.22
CA ILE A 53 4.82 8.00 -11.36
C ILE A 53 3.37 7.64 -11.69
N GLU A 54 2.51 8.63 -11.94
CA GLU A 54 1.07 8.42 -12.18
C GLU A 54 0.78 8.08 -13.65
N ASP A 55 1.36 8.82 -14.57
CA ASP A 55 1.02 8.73 -16.00
C ASP A 55 2.07 7.94 -16.80
N ASN A 56 3.24 7.66 -16.21
CA ASN A 56 4.41 7.13 -16.91
C ASN A 56 4.84 8.03 -18.10
N GLU A 57 4.50 9.31 -18.00
CA GLU A 57 4.76 10.33 -19.02
C GLU A 57 5.70 11.40 -18.45
N VAL A 58 6.97 11.35 -18.87
CA VAL A 58 7.89 12.47 -18.69
C VAL A 58 8.96 12.46 -19.78
N ASN A 59 9.24 13.62 -20.39
CA ASN A 59 10.26 13.72 -21.42
C ASN A 59 11.68 13.66 -20.83
N SER A 60 11.89 14.29 -19.68
CA SER A 60 13.17 14.29 -18.96
C SER A 60 13.01 14.82 -17.54
N LEU A 61 13.79 14.29 -16.59
CA LEU A 61 13.94 14.85 -15.25
C LEU A 61 15.26 15.62 -15.13
N ASN A 62 15.23 16.75 -14.42
CA ASN A 62 16.44 17.48 -14.05
C ASN A 62 17.17 16.81 -12.87
N GLU A 63 18.36 17.30 -12.50
CA GLU A 63 19.18 16.69 -11.45
C GLU A 63 18.50 16.70 -10.06
N GLU A 64 17.77 17.76 -9.74
CA GLU A 64 17.05 17.89 -8.48
C GLU A 64 15.87 16.92 -8.41
N GLU A 65 15.10 16.83 -9.49
CA GLU A 65 14.01 15.87 -9.65
C GLU A 65 14.51 14.43 -9.58
N CYS A 66 15.68 14.12 -10.17
CA CYS A 66 16.31 12.81 -10.03
C CYS A 66 16.65 12.48 -8.57
N LYS A 67 17.16 13.45 -7.80
CA LYS A 67 17.43 13.28 -6.37
C LYS A 67 16.15 13.05 -5.57
N MET A 68 15.07 13.77 -5.92
CA MET A 68 13.77 13.61 -5.28
C MET A 68 13.11 12.28 -5.62
N LEU A 69 13.20 11.81 -6.87
CA LEU A 69 12.76 10.48 -7.26
C LEU A 69 13.51 9.39 -6.47
N GLN A 70 14.83 9.51 -6.31
CA GLN A 70 15.60 8.57 -5.49
C GLN A 70 15.13 8.58 -4.02
N LYS A 71 14.84 9.76 -3.47
CA LYS A 71 14.31 9.90 -2.11
C LYS A 71 12.91 9.29 -1.99
N LEU A 72 12.04 9.52 -2.97
CA LEU A 72 10.69 8.97 -3.05
C LEU A 72 10.72 7.43 -3.06
N ILE A 73 11.55 6.82 -3.90
CA ILE A 73 11.75 5.37 -3.95
C ILE A 73 12.15 4.81 -2.57
N ARG A 74 13.09 5.46 -1.88
CA ARG A 74 13.52 5.05 -0.53
C ARG A 74 12.41 5.19 0.52
N LEU A 75 11.55 6.20 0.41
CA LEU A 75 10.41 6.39 1.30
C LEU A 75 9.37 5.29 1.05
N ASN A 76 9.04 5.01 -0.20
CA ASN A 76 8.10 3.96 -0.58
C ASN A 76 8.59 2.57 -0.10
N MET A 77 9.87 2.22 -0.30
CA MET A 77 10.42 0.96 0.22
C MET A 77 10.24 0.81 1.74
N LYS A 78 10.40 1.92 2.49
CA LYS A 78 10.15 1.90 3.95
C LYS A 78 8.68 1.73 4.27
N MET A 79 7.79 2.42 3.55
CA MET A 79 6.34 2.28 3.71
C MET A 79 5.88 0.85 3.43
N THR A 80 6.35 0.24 2.33
CA THR A 80 6.08 -1.15 1.97
C THR A 80 6.44 -2.11 3.10
N THR A 81 7.52 -1.87 3.85
CA THR A 81 7.87 -2.71 5.01
C THR A 81 6.79 -2.71 6.10
N TYR A 82 6.11 -1.57 6.32
CA TYR A 82 4.98 -1.53 7.26
C TYR A 82 3.72 -2.17 6.66
N GLU A 83 3.44 -1.89 5.39
CA GLU A 83 2.27 -2.43 4.69
C GLU A 83 2.32 -3.96 4.59
N ASP A 84 3.47 -4.53 4.21
CA ASP A 84 3.68 -5.98 4.11
C ASP A 84 3.39 -6.68 5.44
N ARG A 85 3.75 -6.05 6.56
CA ARG A 85 3.47 -6.59 7.89
C ARG A 85 1.97 -6.59 8.18
N GLU A 86 1.26 -5.52 7.87
CA GLU A 86 -0.19 -5.45 8.05
C GLU A 86 -0.94 -6.43 7.13
N ILE A 87 -0.48 -6.56 5.88
CA ILE A 87 -1.02 -7.52 4.90
C ILE A 87 -0.79 -8.96 5.39
N PHE A 88 0.39 -9.27 5.93
CA PHE A 88 0.68 -10.60 6.49
C PHE A 88 -0.30 -10.98 7.60
N PHE A 89 -0.55 -10.07 8.55
CA PHE A 89 -1.51 -10.32 9.63
C PHE A 89 -2.96 -10.35 9.15
N LEU A 90 -3.31 -9.52 8.16
CA LEU A 90 -4.61 -9.58 7.49
C LEU A 90 -4.81 -10.98 6.89
N GLY A 91 -3.87 -11.47 6.09
CA GLY A 91 -3.93 -12.80 5.48
C GLY A 91 -4.03 -13.93 6.51
N ALA A 92 -3.32 -13.84 7.63
CA ALA A 92 -3.43 -14.80 8.72
C ALA A 92 -4.85 -14.80 9.36
N ARG A 93 -5.43 -13.62 9.55
CA ARG A 93 -6.79 -13.44 10.10
C ARG A 93 -7.85 -13.97 9.14
N GLU A 94 -7.77 -13.62 7.85
CA GLU A 94 -8.74 -14.10 6.85
C GLU A 94 -8.66 -15.62 6.69
N ASN A 95 -7.46 -16.21 6.71
CA ASN A 95 -7.29 -17.68 6.71
C ASN A 95 -7.91 -18.34 7.95
N TYR A 96 -7.76 -17.75 9.13
CA TYR A 96 -8.40 -18.26 10.34
C TYR A 96 -9.93 -18.32 10.17
N TYR A 97 -10.55 -17.24 9.70
CA TYR A 97 -12.00 -17.22 9.46
C TYR A 97 -12.42 -18.16 8.35
N TYR A 98 -11.62 -18.31 7.30
CA TYR A 98 -11.85 -19.28 6.24
C TYR A 98 -11.94 -20.70 6.80
N PHE A 99 -10.93 -21.14 7.56
CA PHE A 99 -10.94 -22.48 8.16
C PHE A 99 -12.07 -22.67 9.17
N LYS A 100 -12.38 -21.62 9.96
CA LYS A 100 -13.50 -21.65 10.91
C LYS A 100 -14.85 -21.80 10.19
N ASN A 101 -15.07 -21.08 9.10
CA ASN A 101 -16.30 -21.16 8.30
C ASN A 101 -16.48 -22.51 7.62
N LEU A 102 -15.38 -23.21 7.34
CA LEU A 102 -15.38 -24.59 6.86
C LEU A 102 -15.54 -25.64 7.98
N ASN A 103 -15.64 -25.22 9.24
CA ASN A 103 -15.64 -26.08 10.43
C ASN A 103 -14.38 -26.98 10.53
N LEU A 104 -13.25 -26.52 10.00
CA LEU A 104 -11.96 -27.22 10.11
C LEU A 104 -11.24 -26.90 11.42
N ILE A 105 -11.50 -25.72 11.98
CA ILE A 105 -11.00 -25.25 13.28
C ILE A 105 -12.13 -24.54 14.04
N ASN A 106 -11.95 -24.33 15.34
CA ASN A 106 -12.91 -23.67 16.23
C ASN A 106 -12.66 -22.17 16.36
#